data_AF-H0VM98-F1
#
_entry.id   AF-H0VM98-F1
#
_cell.length_a   1.000
_cell.length_b   1.000
_cell.length_c   1.000
_cell.angle_alpha   90.00
_cell.angle_beta   90.00
_cell.angle_gamma   90.00
#
_symmetry.space_group_name_H-M   'P 1'
#
loop_
_entity.id
_entity.type
_entity.pdbx_description
1 polymer ?
#
loop_
_entity_poly.entity_id
_entity_poly.type
_entity_poly.pdbx_seq_one_letter_code
_entity_poly.pdbx_strand_id
1 'polypeptide(L)'
;MHPLAVVSARKRACVQPWVIGLISFLSLIVLAVCIGLTIHYVRYNQRRTYNYYSTLPFTSDKMYDEFGREGSKNFTEMSQRIESMVKSAFNEYPLKGELVKSHIFKFSQEEDGPLAHMLLIFRIRSTEDPEVINKIIQRVLHKKLKNAVGPPKVHPELVEIKKINKTESDSYLNNCCGTRRVASVKESVRIVGGTEVEEGEWPWQISLQWDGVHRCGATLINSSWLVSAAHCFQKYKNPTRWTASFGVTINPSKMKTGLRRIIVHEKYKHSLHDYDISLAELSSPVPYTNAVHRICLPDASHVFLPGDELFVTGFGVTRNNGYAQNRLRQVQINLIDTKTCNSPQVYNGAITPRMLCAGFLKGKRDACQGDSGGPLVGADARDIWYLAGIVSWGDECGKPYKPGVYTRVTALRDWITSKTGL
;
A
#
# COMPACT_ATOMS: atom_id res chain seq x y z
N MET A 1 21.20 70.99 55.51
CA MET A 1 21.56 69.69 56.11
C MET A 1 20.92 68.60 55.27
N HIS A 2 21.68 68.00 54.33
CA HIS A 2 21.23 66.86 53.54
C HIS A 2 21.95 65.61 54.06
N PRO A 3 21.23 64.51 54.39
CA PRO A 3 21.86 63.22 54.62
C PRO A 3 22.20 62.57 53.27
N LEU A 4 23.47 62.17 53.14
CA LEU A 4 23.97 61.34 52.05
C LEU A 4 23.32 59.95 52.11
N ALA A 5 22.69 59.54 51.01
CA ALA A 5 22.20 58.19 50.81
C ALA A 5 23.37 57.21 50.69
N VAL A 6 23.35 56.15 51.50
CA VAL A 6 24.27 55.02 51.45
C VAL A 6 23.94 54.18 50.22
N VAL A 7 24.82 54.18 49.22
CA VAL A 7 24.77 53.23 48.10
C VAL A 7 25.42 51.92 48.57
N SER A 8 24.60 50.89 48.77
CA SER A 8 25.05 49.52 48.99
C SER A 8 25.70 48.97 47.72
N ALA A 9 27.03 48.82 47.74
CA ALA A 9 27.77 48.10 46.71
C ALA A 9 27.54 46.59 46.88
N ARG A 10 26.77 45.97 45.98
CA ARG A 10 26.70 44.51 45.84
C ARG A 10 28.10 43.97 45.55
N LYS A 11 28.75 43.33 46.53
CA LYS A 11 29.97 42.54 46.32
C LYS A 11 29.66 41.45 45.28
N ARG A 12 30.31 41.51 44.11
CA ARG A 12 30.37 40.36 43.19
C ARG A 12 31.18 39.29 43.91
N ALA A 13 30.54 38.18 44.26
CA ALA A 13 31.24 37.00 44.76
C ALA A 13 32.16 36.49 43.64
N CYS A 14 33.46 36.73 43.78
CA CYS A 14 34.46 36.20 42.86
C CYS A 14 34.65 34.72 43.22
N VAL A 15 34.16 33.83 42.35
CA VAL A 15 34.26 32.39 42.54
C VAL A 15 35.74 32.00 42.49
N GLN A 16 36.25 31.30 43.50
CA GLN A 16 37.66 30.93 43.55
C GLN A 16 38.03 30.05 42.35
N PRO A 17 39.21 30.23 41.71
CA PRO A 17 39.59 29.52 40.48
C PRO A 17 39.48 27.99 40.56
N TRP A 18 39.75 27.39 41.72
CA TRP A 18 39.62 25.95 41.93
C TRP A 18 38.16 25.46 41.87
N VAL A 19 37.20 26.29 42.27
CA VAL A 19 35.76 25.99 42.19
C VAL A 19 35.29 25.97 40.73
N ILE A 20 35.79 26.90 39.91
CA ILE A 20 35.53 26.93 38.45
C ILE A 20 36.11 25.68 37.78
N GLY A 21 37.34 25.28 38.17
CA GLY A 21 37.96 24.04 37.72
C GLY A 21 37.13 22.80 38.08
N LEU A 22 36.65 22.71 39.32
CA LEU A 22 35.82 21.59 39.81
C LEU A 22 34.49 21.51 39.05
N ILE A 23 33.79 22.63 38.88
CA ILE A 23 32.52 22.69 38.13
C ILE A 23 32.73 22.28 36.68
N SER A 24 33.80 22.76 36.04
CA SER A 24 34.12 22.41 34.65
C SER A 24 34.41 20.91 34.50
N PHE A 25 35.17 20.33 35.43
CA PHE A 25 35.47 18.90 35.44
C PHE A 25 34.23 18.04 35.67
N LEU A 26 33.39 18.38 36.65
CA LEU A 26 32.12 17.69 36.90
C LEU A 26 31.16 17.80 35.70
N SER A 27 31.10 18.98 35.06
CA SER A 27 30.29 19.19 33.87
C SER A 27 30.76 18.31 32.70
N LEU A 28 32.08 18.14 32.52
CA LEU A 28 32.65 17.24 31.50
C LEU A 28 32.32 15.77 31.78
N ILE A 29 32.36 15.34 33.05
CA ILE A 29 31.97 13.97 33.44
C ILE A 29 30.48 13.74 33.13
N VAL A 30 29.61 14.65 33.55
CA VAL A 30 28.16 14.54 33.28
C VAL A 30 27.90 14.50 31.77
N LEU A 31 28.56 15.37 31.00
CA LEU A 31 28.45 15.37 29.55
C LEU A 31 28.90 14.04 28.94
N ALA A 32 30.04 13.48 29.38
CA ALA A 32 30.54 12.20 28.90
C ALA A 32 29.58 11.04 29.23
N VAL A 33 28.99 11.02 30.43
CA VAL A 33 27.98 10.04 30.83
C VAL A 33 26.70 10.20 30.00
N CYS A 34 26.22 11.42 29.80
CA CYS A 34 25.04 11.68 28.97
C CYS A 34 25.27 11.24 27.51
N ILE A 35 26.43 11.54 26.93
CA ILE A 35 26.79 11.08 25.58
C ILE A 35 26.86 9.55 25.55
N GLY A 36 27.51 8.91 26.53
CA GLY A 36 27.61 7.46 26.63
C GLY A 36 26.24 6.78 26.72
N LEU A 37 25.35 7.29 27.58
CA LEU A 37 23.97 6.80 27.71
C LEU A 37 23.15 7.05 26.44
N THR A 38 23.35 8.19 25.77
CA THR A 38 22.66 8.49 24.50
C THR A 38 23.13 7.56 23.40
N ILE A 39 24.43 7.31 23.26
CA ILE A 39 24.98 6.35 22.28
C ILE A 39 24.49 4.94 22.60
N HIS A 40 24.51 4.53 23.86
CA HIS A 40 24.01 3.22 24.29
C HIS A 40 22.51 3.09 23.97
N TYR A 41 21.69 4.08 24.33
CA TYR A 41 20.26 4.09 24.06
C TYR A 41 19.96 4.08 22.56
N VAL A 42 20.66 4.89 21.77
CA VAL A 42 20.52 4.91 20.31
C VAL A 42 20.91 3.57 19.70
N ARG A 43 22.04 2.97 20.12
CA ARG A 43 22.53 1.69 19.61
C ARG A 43 21.65 0.51 20.03
N TYR A 44 21.18 0.50 21.27
CA TYR A 44 20.29 -0.53 21.81
C TYR A 44 18.90 -0.46 21.18
N ASN A 45 18.40 0.74 20.93
CA ASN A 45 17.08 0.93 20.32
C ASN A 45 17.12 0.88 18.78
N GLN A 46 18.30 0.79 18.17
CA GLN A 46 18.45 0.64 16.73
C GLN A 46 18.04 -0.77 16.29
N ARG A 47 16.84 -0.86 15.72
CA ARG A 47 16.32 -2.09 15.13
C ARG A 47 17.01 -2.37 13.78
N ARG A 48 17.56 -3.57 13.62
CA ARG A 48 18.13 -4.05 12.35
C ARG A 48 17.11 -4.90 11.60
N THR A 49 17.07 -4.76 10.28
CA THR A 49 16.20 -5.57 9.41
C THR A 49 16.96 -6.75 8.86
N TYR A 50 16.37 -7.94 8.95
CA TYR A 50 16.89 -9.19 8.41
C TYR A 50 15.86 -9.76 7.43
N ASN A 51 16.28 -9.99 6.18
CA ASN A 51 15.41 -10.51 5.13
C ASN A 51 15.83 -11.94 4.78
N TYR A 52 14.85 -12.82 4.60
CA TYR A 52 15.08 -14.19 4.21
C TYR A 52 14.11 -14.61 3.12
N TYR A 53 14.62 -15.38 2.18
CA TYR A 53 13.84 -16.18 1.26
C TYR A 53 13.74 -17.59 1.82
N SER A 54 12.54 -18.18 1.80
CA SER A 54 12.31 -19.53 2.28
C SER A 54 11.43 -20.31 1.31
N THR A 55 11.73 -21.59 1.16
CA THR A 55 10.93 -22.56 0.42
C THR A 55 10.29 -23.52 1.41
N LEU A 56 8.98 -23.71 1.30
CA LEU A 56 8.22 -24.56 2.20
C LEU A 56 7.46 -25.61 1.38
N PRO A 57 7.99 -26.83 1.26
CA PRO A 57 7.25 -27.94 0.67
C PRO A 57 6.04 -28.27 1.54
N PHE A 58 4.90 -28.56 0.93
CA PHE A 58 3.68 -28.87 1.68
C PHE A 58 2.79 -29.88 0.98
N THR A 59 1.99 -30.60 1.76
CA THR A 59 0.90 -31.42 1.23
C THR A 59 -0.39 -30.57 1.19
N SER A 60 -1.02 -30.55 0.02
CA SER A 60 -2.29 -29.86 -0.25
C SER A 60 -3.42 -30.87 -0.46
N ASP A 61 -4.63 -30.52 -0.02
CA ASP A 61 -5.88 -31.22 -0.35
C ASP A 61 -6.47 -30.78 -1.70
N LYS A 62 -5.99 -29.64 -2.23
CA LYS A 62 -6.36 -29.08 -3.55
C LYS A 62 -5.28 -29.37 -4.60
N MET A 63 -5.67 -29.45 -5.88
CA MET A 63 -4.73 -29.57 -6.99
C MET A 63 -3.96 -28.25 -7.22
N TYR A 64 -2.71 -28.33 -7.70
CA TYR A 64 -1.86 -27.15 -7.91
C TYR A 64 -2.51 -26.09 -8.81
N ASP A 65 -3.14 -26.51 -9.91
CA ASP A 65 -3.78 -25.59 -10.86
C ASP A 65 -4.88 -24.73 -10.20
N GLU A 66 -5.42 -25.18 -9.07
CA GLU A 66 -6.42 -24.44 -8.32
C GLU A 66 -5.82 -23.24 -7.57
N PHE A 67 -4.58 -23.33 -7.08
CA PHE A 67 -3.95 -22.31 -6.22
C PHE A 67 -2.65 -21.72 -6.77
N GLY A 68 -2.11 -22.22 -7.89
CA GLY A 68 -0.87 -21.73 -8.49
C GLY A 68 -0.99 -20.35 -9.16
N ARG A 69 -2.23 -19.93 -9.48
CA ARG A 69 -2.49 -18.63 -10.12
C ARG A 69 -2.52 -17.50 -9.08
N GLU A 70 -1.51 -16.63 -9.11
CA GLU A 70 -1.47 -15.40 -8.28
C GLU A 70 -2.77 -14.60 -8.43
N GLY A 71 -3.32 -14.14 -7.30
CA GLY A 71 -4.55 -13.36 -7.26
C GLY A 71 -5.84 -14.17 -7.24
N SER A 72 -5.78 -15.50 -7.45
CA SER A 72 -6.97 -16.34 -7.33
C SER A 72 -7.44 -16.46 -5.88
N LYS A 73 -8.74 -16.70 -5.67
CA LYS A 73 -9.30 -16.96 -4.34
C LYS A 73 -8.54 -18.08 -3.61
N ASN A 74 -8.28 -19.18 -4.31
CA ASN A 74 -7.56 -20.32 -3.75
C ASN A 74 -6.09 -20.02 -3.43
N PHE A 75 -5.39 -19.26 -4.28
CA PHE A 75 -4.04 -18.76 -3.99
C PHE A 75 -4.04 -17.95 -2.70
N THR A 76 -4.99 -17.02 -2.55
CA THR A 76 -5.10 -16.17 -1.38
C THR A 76 -5.41 -16.97 -0.12
N GLU A 77 -6.39 -17.88 -0.16
CA GLU A 77 -6.74 -18.74 0.97
C GLU A 77 -5.55 -19.63 1.41
N MET A 78 -4.87 -20.27 0.45
CA MET A 78 -3.72 -21.13 0.75
C MET A 78 -2.56 -20.31 1.34
N SER A 79 -2.28 -19.15 0.74
CA SER A 79 -1.25 -18.23 1.25
C SER A 79 -1.57 -17.76 2.66
N GLN A 80 -2.82 -17.36 2.95
CA GLN A 80 -3.25 -16.94 4.29
C GLN A 80 -3.00 -18.04 5.33
N ARG A 81 -3.33 -19.29 5.01
CA ARG A 81 -3.12 -20.43 5.92
C ARG A 81 -1.64 -20.62 6.25
N ILE A 82 -0.78 -20.66 5.21
CA ILE A 82 0.67 -20.87 5.40
C ILE A 82 1.31 -19.67 6.10
N GLU A 83 1.00 -18.44 5.69
CA GLU A 83 1.51 -17.21 6.32
C GLU A 83 1.09 -17.13 7.79
N SER A 84 -0.17 -17.44 8.12
CA SER A 84 -0.66 -17.46 9.50
C SER A 84 0.03 -18.52 10.34
N MET A 85 0.27 -19.70 9.78
CA MET A 85 1.00 -20.77 10.45
C MET A 85 2.45 -20.35 10.77
N VAL A 86 3.16 -19.74 9.80
CA VAL A 86 4.51 -19.22 10.04
C VAL A 86 4.50 -18.06 11.03
N LYS A 87 3.53 -17.14 10.93
CA LYS A 87 3.39 -16.04 11.90
C LYS A 87 3.19 -16.56 13.32
N SER A 88 2.36 -17.58 13.52
CA SER A 88 2.15 -18.23 14.81
C SER A 88 3.41 -18.90 15.35
N ALA A 89 4.25 -19.48 14.47
CA ALA A 89 5.52 -20.08 14.87
C ALA A 89 6.49 -19.08 15.55
N PHE A 90 6.42 -17.80 15.20
CA PHE A 90 7.26 -16.74 15.78
C PHE A 90 6.55 -15.90 16.86
N ASN A 91 5.38 -16.33 17.36
CA ASN A 91 4.64 -15.59 18.38
C ASN A 91 5.12 -15.86 19.83
N GLU A 92 6.21 -16.62 19.98
CA GLU A 92 6.84 -16.95 21.27
C GLU A 92 8.30 -16.48 21.31
N TYR A 93 8.85 -16.41 22.52
CA TYR A 93 10.27 -16.12 22.72
C TYR A 93 11.16 -17.13 21.96
N PRO A 94 12.33 -16.70 21.43
CA PRO A 94 12.97 -15.38 21.61
C PRO A 94 12.59 -14.31 20.57
N LEU A 95 11.77 -14.63 19.56
CA LEU A 95 11.48 -13.74 18.41
C LEU A 95 10.08 -13.10 18.45
N LYS A 96 9.41 -13.17 19.60
CA LYS A 96 8.06 -12.63 19.77
C LYS A 96 8.00 -11.15 19.41
N GLY A 97 7.17 -10.83 18.41
CA GLY A 97 6.97 -9.45 17.93
C GLY A 97 8.10 -8.92 17.03
N GLU A 98 9.07 -9.77 16.67
CA GLU A 98 10.19 -9.38 15.80
C GLU A 98 9.93 -9.69 14.32
N LEU A 99 9.03 -10.64 14.01
CA LEU A 99 8.57 -10.91 12.65
C LEU A 99 7.66 -9.76 12.18
N VAL A 100 8.11 -9.01 11.17
CA VAL A 100 7.36 -7.92 10.56
C VAL A 100 6.49 -8.41 9.42
N LYS A 101 7.03 -9.31 8.58
CA LYS A 101 6.31 -9.81 7.40
C LYS A 101 6.65 -11.27 7.13
N SER A 102 5.63 -12.08 6.87
CA SER A 102 5.71 -13.42 6.30
C SER A 102 4.78 -13.43 5.10
N HIS A 103 5.33 -13.53 3.89
CA HIS A 103 4.56 -13.33 2.67
C HIS A 103 4.87 -14.40 1.61
N ILE A 104 3.86 -15.17 1.22
CA ILE A 104 3.89 -16.03 0.05
C ILE A 104 3.69 -15.20 -1.20
N PHE A 105 4.73 -15.14 -2.03
CA PHE A 105 4.67 -14.42 -3.30
C PHE A 105 4.46 -15.34 -4.51
N LYS A 106 4.67 -16.66 -4.35
CA LYS A 106 4.48 -17.63 -5.42
C LYS A 106 4.30 -19.05 -4.85
N PHE A 107 3.54 -19.87 -5.56
CA PHE A 107 3.62 -21.34 -5.48
C PHE A 107 4.28 -21.90 -6.74
N SER A 108 4.99 -23.01 -6.59
CA SER A 108 5.50 -23.82 -7.70
C SER A 108 5.17 -25.28 -7.47
N GLN A 109 5.28 -26.08 -8.53
CA GLN A 109 5.07 -27.51 -8.50
C GLN A 109 6.41 -28.19 -8.78
N GLU A 110 6.85 -29.04 -7.85
CA GLU A 110 8.05 -29.87 -7.98
C GLU A 110 7.62 -31.36 -8.08
N GLU A 111 8.57 -32.27 -8.35
CA GLU A 111 8.31 -33.72 -8.43
C GLU A 111 7.67 -34.27 -7.15
N ASP A 112 8.12 -33.78 -5.99
CA ASP A 112 7.67 -34.23 -4.66
C ASP A 112 6.42 -33.50 -4.13
N GLY A 113 5.84 -32.60 -4.92
CA GLY A 113 4.62 -31.85 -4.56
C GLY A 113 4.75 -30.32 -4.67
N PRO A 114 3.76 -29.58 -4.15
CA PRO A 114 3.75 -28.13 -4.24
C PRO A 114 4.72 -27.48 -3.25
N LEU A 115 5.32 -26.38 -3.70
CA LEU A 115 6.32 -25.60 -2.98
C LEU A 115 5.84 -24.16 -2.81
N ALA A 116 5.87 -23.66 -1.57
CA ALA A 116 5.53 -22.28 -1.28
C ALA A 116 6.81 -21.42 -1.18
N HIS A 117 6.87 -20.34 -1.95
CA HIS A 117 7.98 -19.38 -1.90
C HIS A 117 7.61 -18.20 -1.00
N MET A 118 8.32 -18.07 0.12
CA MET A 118 8.04 -17.10 1.17
C MET A 118 9.17 -16.09 1.33
N LEU A 119 8.77 -14.84 1.56
CA LEU A 119 9.64 -13.81 2.10
C LEU A 119 9.36 -13.62 3.60
N LEU A 120 10.43 -13.64 4.40
CA LEU A 120 10.40 -13.36 5.82
C LEU A 120 11.22 -12.10 6.13
N ILE A 121 10.62 -11.15 6.82
CA ILE A 121 11.27 -9.90 7.24
C ILE A 121 11.17 -9.81 8.76
N PHE A 122 12.32 -9.80 9.42
CA PHE A 122 12.46 -9.59 10.85
C PHE A 122 13.06 -8.22 11.14
N ARG A 123 12.61 -7.59 12.23
CA ARG A 123 13.13 -6.28 12.66
C ARG A 123 13.54 -6.33 14.14
N ILE A 124 14.71 -6.91 14.37
CA ILE A 124 15.20 -7.32 15.69
C ILE A 124 15.97 -6.18 16.38
N ARG A 125 15.68 -5.97 17.67
CA ARG A 125 16.55 -5.23 18.61
C ARG A 125 17.59 -6.18 19.18
N SER A 126 18.79 -6.21 18.62
CA SER A 126 19.84 -7.07 19.17
C SER A 126 21.24 -6.53 18.88
N THR A 127 22.10 -6.64 19.88
CA THR A 127 23.56 -6.48 19.76
C THR A 127 24.26 -7.79 19.42
N GLU A 128 23.52 -8.90 19.33
CA GLU A 128 24.05 -10.21 18.97
C GLU A 128 24.58 -10.25 17.54
N ASP A 129 25.45 -11.23 17.34
CA ASP A 129 26.04 -11.56 16.06
C ASP A 129 24.95 -11.97 15.04
N PRO A 130 24.93 -11.41 13.81
CA PRO A 130 23.96 -11.77 12.78
C PRO A 130 23.86 -13.27 12.50
N GLU A 131 24.96 -14.01 12.63
CA GLU A 131 25.03 -15.46 12.45
C GLU A 131 24.28 -16.20 13.56
N VAL A 132 24.32 -15.71 14.80
CA VAL A 132 23.55 -16.26 15.92
C VAL A 132 22.06 -16.04 15.69
N ILE A 133 21.68 -14.82 15.27
CA ILE A 133 20.29 -14.49 14.93
C ILE A 133 19.76 -15.40 13.80
N ASN A 134 20.56 -15.61 12.75
CA ASN A 134 20.20 -16.53 11.66
C ASN A 134 19.90 -17.95 12.19
N LYS A 135 20.78 -18.49 13.05
CA LYS A 135 20.60 -19.82 13.66
C LYS A 135 19.35 -19.89 14.53
N ILE A 136 19.03 -18.82 15.26
CA ILE A 136 17.80 -18.74 16.09
C ILE A 136 16.56 -18.79 15.19
N ILE A 137 16.49 -17.98 14.14
CA ILE A 137 15.37 -17.95 13.19
C ILE A 137 15.16 -19.33 12.56
N GLN A 138 16.24 -19.93 12.05
CA GLN A 138 16.22 -21.28 11.47
C GLN A 138 15.67 -22.31 12.45
N ARG A 139 16.23 -22.35 13.66
CA ARG A 139 15.80 -23.30 14.69
C ARG A 139 14.34 -23.12 15.08
N VAL A 140 13.88 -21.88 15.27
CA VAL A 140 12.49 -21.59 15.63
C VAL A 140 11.55 -22.03 14.52
N LEU A 141 11.85 -21.69 13.26
CA LEU A 141 11.03 -22.08 12.11
C LEU A 141 10.85 -23.60 12.05
N HIS A 142 11.94 -24.37 12.01
CA HIS A 142 11.89 -25.82 11.91
C HIS A 142 11.18 -26.46 13.11
N LYS A 143 11.52 -26.05 14.33
CA LYS A 143 10.95 -26.63 15.56
C LYS A 143 9.44 -26.37 15.67
N LYS A 144 9.00 -25.16 15.33
CA LYS A 144 7.60 -24.76 15.51
C LYS A 144 6.72 -25.25 14.37
N LEU A 145 7.22 -25.29 13.13
CA LEU A 145 6.50 -25.90 12.02
C LEU A 145 6.30 -27.41 12.22
N LYS A 146 7.21 -28.11 12.90
CA LYS A 146 7.03 -29.54 13.23
C LYS A 146 5.78 -29.81 14.07
N ASN A 147 5.38 -28.83 14.87
CA ASN A 147 4.21 -28.93 15.74
C ASN A 147 2.96 -28.27 15.11
N ALA A 148 3.06 -27.75 13.90
CA ALA A 148 1.91 -27.16 13.21
C ALA A 148 0.93 -28.26 12.80
N VAL A 149 -0.35 -28.05 13.09
CA VAL A 149 -1.42 -29.00 12.82
C VAL A 149 -2.39 -28.37 11.82
N GLY A 150 -2.81 -29.15 10.82
CA GLY A 150 -3.83 -28.77 9.83
C GLY A 150 -3.33 -28.81 8.38
N PRO A 151 -4.25 -28.84 7.40
CA PRO A 151 -3.91 -28.65 6.00
C PRO A 151 -3.73 -27.16 5.66
N PRO A 152 -2.69 -26.77 4.88
CA PRO A 152 -1.65 -27.63 4.33
C PRO A 152 -0.63 -28.07 5.39
N LYS A 153 -0.19 -29.33 5.30
CA LYS A 153 0.87 -29.86 6.16
C LYS A 153 2.21 -29.51 5.52
N VAL A 154 2.94 -28.56 6.10
CA VAL A 154 4.31 -28.27 5.68
C VAL A 154 5.24 -29.40 6.11
N HIS A 155 6.33 -29.59 5.37
CA HIS A 155 7.41 -30.54 5.66
C HIS A 155 8.62 -29.80 6.26
N PRO A 156 8.67 -29.57 7.59
CA PRO A 156 9.68 -28.74 8.24
C PRO A 156 11.11 -29.16 7.95
N GLU A 157 11.36 -30.47 7.81
CA GLU A 157 12.66 -31.06 7.49
C GLU A 157 13.19 -30.70 6.11
N LEU A 158 12.31 -30.28 5.19
CA LEU A 158 12.65 -29.86 3.83
C LEU A 158 12.61 -28.33 3.65
N VAL A 159 12.34 -27.57 4.72
CA VAL A 159 12.27 -26.11 4.64
C VAL A 159 13.66 -25.53 4.46
N GLU A 160 13.89 -24.86 3.34
CA GLU A 160 15.11 -24.08 3.16
C GLU A 160 14.86 -22.62 3.54
N ILE A 161 15.88 -21.98 4.11
CA ILE A 161 15.84 -20.55 4.43
C ILE A 161 17.21 -19.93 4.19
N LYS A 162 17.23 -18.97 3.27
CA LYS A 162 18.40 -18.26 2.80
C LYS A 162 18.30 -16.79 3.18
N LYS A 163 19.33 -16.26 3.84
CA LYS A 163 19.46 -14.83 4.08
C LYS A 163 19.66 -14.12 2.74
N ILE A 164 18.89 -13.05 2.50
CA ILE A 164 18.96 -12.25 1.28
C ILE A 164 19.19 -10.79 1.62
N ASN A 165 19.70 -10.03 0.66
CA ASN A 165 19.89 -8.59 0.84
C ASN A 165 18.56 -7.83 0.64
N LYS A 166 18.58 -6.53 0.93
CA LYS A 166 17.40 -5.67 0.79
C LYS A 166 16.93 -5.57 -0.66
N THR A 167 17.85 -5.48 -1.62
CA THR A 167 17.52 -5.35 -3.05
C THR A 167 16.80 -6.59 -3.59
N GLU A 168 17.21 -7.78 -3.19
CA GLU A 168 16.54 -9.05 -3.53
C GLU A 168 15.14 -9.10 -2.93
N SER A 169 15.02 -8.81 -1.62
CA SER A 169 13.73 -8.72 -0.93
C SER A 169 12.80 -7.69 -1.59
N ASP A 170 13.36 -6.55 -2.01
CA ASP A 170 12.61 -5.52 -2.69
C ASP A 170 12.16 -5.99 -4.09
N SER A 171 13.01 -6.68 -4.84
CA SER A 171 12.64 -7.27 -6.12
C SER A 171 11.46 -8.24 -5.99
N TYR A 172 11.49 -9.18 -5.03
CA TYR A 172 10.38 -10.13 -4.84
C TYR A 172 9.06 -9.42 -4.55
N LEU A 173 9.04 -8.48 -3.62
CA LEU A 173 7.84 -7.73 -3.27
C LEU A 173 7.33 -6.83 -4.39
N ASN A 174 8.22 -6.19 -5.16
CA ASN A 174 7.80 -5.31 -6.27
C ASN A 174 7.20 -6.11 -7.45
N ASN A 175 7.56 -7.38 -7.59
CA ASN A 175 6.96 -8.27 -8.58
C ASN A 175 5.58 -8.80 -8.15
N CYS A 176 5.27 -8.75 -6.85
CA CYS A 176 3.93 -9.05 -6.36
C CYS A 176 2.97 -7.92 -6.74
N CYS A 177 1.72 -8.27 -7.01
CA CYS A 177 0.69 -7.25 -7.12
C CYS A 177 0.25 -6.74 -5.73
N GLY A 178 -0.27 -5.52 -5.68
CA GLY A 178 -1.05 -5.03 -4.52
C GLY A 178 -0.27 -4.80 -3.22
N THR A 179 1.07 -4.87 -3.22
CA THR A 179 1.86 -4.63 -2.00
C THR A 179 2.08 -3.14 -1.71
N ARG A 180 2.32 -2.78 -0.45
CA ARG A 180 2.81 -1.44 -0.08
C ARG A 180 4.16 -1.51 0.62
N ARG A 181 4.97 -0.45 0.45
CA ARG A 181 6.27 -0.31 1.13
C ARG A 181 6.20 0.49 2.41
N VAL A 182 5.28 1.44 2.46
CA VAL A 182 5.01 2.26 3.63
C VAL A 182 3.57 1.98 4.03
N ALA A 183 3.39 1.42 5.22
CA ALA A 183 2.11 1.50 5.91
C ALA A 183 2.11 2.85 6.64
N SER A 184 1.15 3.71 6.35
CA SER A 184 1.00 4.97 7.09
C SER A 184 0.74 4.64 8.57
N VAL A 185 1.77 4.80 9.41
CA VAL A 185 1.68 4.64 10.89
C VAL A 185 0.97 5.84 11.53
N LYS A 186 0.48 6.79 10.74
CA LYS A 186 -0.34 7.88 11.24
C LYS A 186 -1.76 7.36 11.33
N GLU A 187 -2.19 7.06 12.56
CA GLU A 187 -3.60 7.04 12.94
C GLU A 187 -4.32 8.13 12.13
N SER A 188 -5.37 7.71 11.45
CA SER A 188 -6.15 8.52 10.52
C SER A 188 -6.78 9.71 11.26
N VAL A 189 -5.99 10.77 11.45
CA VAL A 189 -6.50 12.07 11.88
C VAL A 189 -7.59 12.40 10.87
N ARG A 190 -8.82 12.52 11.36
CA ARG A 190 -10.03 12.65 10.54
C ARG A 190 -10.04 14.00 9.83
N ILE A 191 -9.21 14.16 8.81
CA ILE A 191 -9.12 15.37 8.00
C ILE A 191 -10.19 15.28 6.91
N VAL A 192 -10.93 16.38 6.73
CA VAL A 192 -11.88 16.59 5.63
C VAL A 192 -11.05 16.99 4.40
N GLY A 193 -11.20 16.28 3.27
CA GLY A 193 -10.41 16.55 2.04
C GLY A 193 -9.16 15.67 1.82
N GLY A 194 -9.02 14.58 2.59
CA GLY A 194 -7.96 13.59 2.42
C GLY A 194 -6.57 14.02 2.91
N THR A 195 -5.63 13.09 2.93
CA THR A 195 -4.24 13.31 3.36
C THR A 195 -3.29 13.17 2.19
N GLU A 196 -2.18 13.89 2.24
CA GLU A 196 -1.09 13.68 1.29
C GLU A 196 -0.46 12.32 1.49
N VAL A 197 0.03 11.79 0.38
CA VAL A 197 0.60 10.46 0.27
C VAL A 197 2.13 10.53 0.33
N GLU A 198 2.74 9.57 1.01
CA GLU A 198 4.17 9.31 0.93
C GLU A 198 4.51 8.35 -0.22
N GLU A 199 5.74 8.48 -0.73
CA GLU A 199 6.17 7.66 -1.84
C GLU A 199 6.16 6.15 -1.51
N GLY A 200 5.58 5.35 -2.41
CA GLY A 200 5.47 3.90 -2.22
C GLY A 200 4.26 3.43 -1.41
N GLU A 201 3.37 4.34 -0.98
CA GLU A 201 2.06 3.94 -0.42
C GLU A 201 1.09 3.47 -1.51
N TRP A 202 1.02 4.14 -2.67
CA TRP A 202 0.10 3.78 -3.77
C TRP A 202 0.85 3.65 -5.11
N PRO A 203 1.74 2.66 -5.24
CA PRO A 203 2.69 2.56 -6.35
C PRO A 203 2.03 2.29 -7.72
N TRP A 204 0.75 1.93 -7.74
CA TRP A 204 -0.06 1.72 -8.94
C TRP A 204 -0.79 2.97 -9.42
N GLN A 205 -0.78 4.08 -8.66
CA GLN A 205 -1.45 5.31 -9.06
C GLN A 205 -0.75 5.95 -10.25
N ILE A 206 -1.54 6.32 -11.26
CA ILE A 206 -1.08 7.02 -12.46
C ILE A 206 -1.85 8.33 -12.62
N SER A 207 -1.15 9.35 -13.12
CA SER A 207 -1.79 10.55 -13.69
C SER A 207 -1.70 10.46 -15.22
N LEU A 208 -2.86 10.50 -15.87
CA LEU A 208 -3.00 10.61 -17.32
C LEU A 208 -3.05 12.09 -17.70
N GLN A 209 -2.10 12.50 -18.53
CA GLN A 209 -1.93 13.88 -18.97
C GLN A 209 -2.13 13.98 -20.48
N TRP A 210 -3.01 14.88 -20.90
CA TRP A 210 -3.18 15.26 -22.31
C TRP A 210 -2.41 16.56 -22.55
N ASP A 211 -1.42 16.52 -23.45
CA ASP A 211 -0.48 17.63 -23.70
C ASP A 211 0.17 18.18 -22.41
N GLY A 212 0.55 17.29 -21.50
CA GLY A 212 1.20 17.66 -20.23
C GLY A 212 0.25 18.18 -19.15
N VAL A 213 -1.06 18.27 -19.42
CA VAL A 213 -2.07 18.68 -18.44
C VAL A 213 -2.81 17.46 -17.91
N HIS A 214 -2.81 17.27 -16.60
CA HIS A 214 -3.57 16.21 -15.94
C HIS A 214 -5.06 16.29 -16.28
N ARG A 215 -5.65 15.14 -16.63
CA ARG A 215 -7.07 15.01 -16.96
C ARG A 215 -7.78 13.94 -16.15
N CYS A 216 -7.13 12.81 -15.95
CA CYS A 216 -7.69 11.66 -15.25
C CYS A 216 -6.61 10.91 -14.47
N GLY A 217 -7.03 10.13 -13.50
CA GLY A 217 -6.26 9.03 -12.93
C GLY A 217 -6.29 7.79 -13.84
N ALA A 218 -5.36 6.88 -13.55
CA ALA A 218 -5.40 5.50 -14.01
C ALA A 218 -4.70 4.61 -13.00
N THR A 219 -4.79 3.30 -13.21
CA THR A 219 -4.19 2.30 -12.32
C THR A 219 -3.32 1.33 -13.11
N LEU A 220 -2.08 1.12 -12.66
CA LEU A 220 -1.15 0.14 -13.25
C LEU A 220 -1.58 -1.29 -12.87
N ILE A 221 -1.98 -2.10 -13.86
CA ILE A 221 -2.44 -3.48 -13.67
C ILE A 221 -1.43 -4.52 -14.17
N ASN A 222 -0.52 -4.13 -15.05
CA ASN A 222 0.70 -4.87 -15.39
C ASN A 222 1.75 -3.89 -15.96
N SER A 223 2.97 -4.34 -16.23
CA SER A 223 4.09 -3.51 -16.69
C SER A 223 3.80 -2.71 -17.95
N SER A 224 2.83 -3.13 -18.79
CA SER A 224 2.46 -2.44 -20.03
C SER A 224 1.00 -1.97 -20.08
N TRP A 225 0.20 -2.22 -19.04
CA TRP A 225 -1.25 -1.98 -19.09
C TRP A 225 -1.73 -1.14 -17.91
N LEU A 226 -2.49 -0.11 -18.26
CA LEU A 226 -3.28 0.69 -17.35
C LEU A 226 -4.76 0.41 -17.52
N VAL A 227 -5.52 0.53 -16.44
CA VAL A 227 -6.98 0.63 -16.46
C VAL A 227 -7.41 2.02 -16.00
N SER A 228 -8.43 2.58 -16.64
CA SER A 228 -9.01 3.89 -16.34
C SER A 228 -10.51 3.90 -16.67
N ALA A 229 -11.14 5.07 -16.62
CA ALA A 229 -12.53 5.26 -17.03
C ALA A 229 -12.64 5.47 -18.54
N ALA A 230 -13.76 5.09 -19.14
CA ALA A 230 -14.01 5.30 -20.58
C ALA A 230 -14.18 6.78 -20.91
N HIS A 231 -14.86 7.54 -20.04
CA HIS A 231 -15.16 8.95 -20.26
C HIS A 231 -13.90 9.81 -20.41
N CYS A 232 -12.77 9.41 -19.80
CA CYS A 232 -11.47 10.09 -19.92
C CYS A 232 -11.00 10.23 -21.37
N PHE A 233 -11.33 9.26 -22.24
CA PHE A 233 -10.84 9.16 -23.61
C PHE A 233 -11.87 9.56 -24.67
N GLN A 234 -13.07 9.98 -24.26
CA GLN A 234 -14.14 10.26 -25.21
C GLN A 234 -13.88 11.51 -26.06
N LYS A 235 -13.44 12.60 -25.43
CA LYS A 235 -13.08 13.85 -26.13
C LYS A 235 -11.67 13.79 -26.70
N TYR A 236 -10.76 13.14 -25.99
CA TYR A 236 -9.33 13.14 -26.23
C TYR A 236 -8.87 11.74 -26.67
N LYS A 237 -9.06 11.44 -27.96
CA LYS A 237 -8.93 10.06 -28.47
C LYS A 237 -7.52 9.68 -28.95
N ASN A 238 -6.68 10.66 -29.32
CA ASN A 238 -5.38 10.39 -29.93
C ASN A 238 -4.35 9.92 -28.87
N PRO A 239 -3.88 8.65 -28.90
CA PRO A 239 -2.94 8.13 -27.90
C PRO A 239 -1.62 8.90 -27.85
N THR A 240 -1.15 9.48 -28.96
CA THR A 240 0.18 10.13 -29.04
C THR A 240 0.27 11.43 -28.25
N ARG A 241 -0.86 12.03 -27.89
CA ARG A 241 -0.94 13.23 -27.04
C ARG A 241 -1.11 12.91 -25.56
N TRP A 242 -1.32 11.64 -25.24
CA TRP A 242 -1.44 11.18 -23.87
C TRP A 242 -0.09 10.72 -23.33
N THR A 243 0.15 11.05 -22.07
CA THR A 243 1.27 10.54 -21.29
C THR A 243 0.80 10.06 -19.93
N ALA A 244 1.41 8.98 -19.45
CA ALA A 244 1.21 8.43 -18.13
C ALA A 244 2.40 8.82 -17.24
N SER A 245 2.14 9.53 -16.14
CA SER A 245 3.14 9.88 -15.14
C SER A 245 2.95 9.09 -13.86
N PHE A 246 4.06 8.64 -13.27
CA PHE A 246 4.11 7.76 -12.11
C PHE A 246 4.74 8.48 -10.90
N GLY A 247 4.39 8.01 -9.71
CA GLY A 247 4.84 8.57 -8.43
C GLY A 247 3.78 9.46 -7.77
N VAL A 248 4.18 10.13 -6.69
CA VAL A 248 3.27 10.94 -5.86
C VAL A 248 3.11 12.39 -6.31
N THR A 249 3.84 12.80 -7.35
CA THR A 249 3.78 14.16 -7.92
C THR A 249 3.59 14.12 -9.43
N ILE A 250 2.77 15.03 -9.95
CA ILE A 250 2.55 15.17 -11.40
C ILE A 250 3.79 15.80 -12.05
N ASN A 251 4.30 16.89 -11.47
CA ASN A 251 5.48 17.62 -11.93
C ASN A 251 6.35 18.06 -10.73
N PRO A 252 7.63 17.65 -10.64
CA PRO A 252 8.27 16.63 -11.47
C PRO A 252 7.68 15.24 -11.19
N SER A 253 7.44 14.46 -12.24
CA SER A 253 7.06 13.05 -12.11
C SER A 253 8.29 12.16 -11.89
N LYS A 254 8.14 11.03 -11.20
CA LYS A 254 9.23 10.06 -11.05
C LYS A 254 9.60 9.36 -12.36
N MET A 255 8.59 9.09 -13.16
CA MET A 255 8.70 8.47 -14.47
C MET A 255 7.53 8.93 -15.32
N LYS A 256 7.74 9.01 -16.64
CA LYS A 256 6.72 9.38 -17.61
C LYS A 256 6.89 8.53 -18.87
N THR A 257 5.80 8.01 -19.41
CA THR A 257 5.79 7.24 -20.66
C THR A 257 4.57 7.60 -21.51
N GLY A 258 4.62 7.33 -22.81
CA GLY A 258 3.50 7.58 -23.73
C GLY A 258 2.48 6.44 -23.72
N LEU A 259 1.38 6.63 -24.45
CA LEU A 259 0.42 5.56 -24.72
C LEU A 259 0.56 5.06 -26.17
N ARG A 260 0.61 3.74 -26.34
CA ARG A 260 0.58 3.08 -27.64
C ARG A 260 -0.84 2.94 -28.17
N ARG A 261 -1.76 2.52 -27.31
CA ARG A 261 -3.13 2.16 -27.68
C ARG A 261 -4.10 2.45 -26.54
N ILE A 262 -5.31 2.88 -26.89
CA ILE A 262 -6.42 3.09 -25.95
C ILE A 262 -7.59 2.21 -26.41
N ILE A 263 -8.19 1.46 -25.48
CA ILE A 263 -9.34 0.58 -25.71
C ILE A 263 -10.45 1.02 -24.77
N VAL A 264 -11.55 1.53 -25.33
CA VAL A 264 -12.77 1.85 -24.59
C VAL A 264 -13.73 0.68 -24.68
N HIS A 265 -14.45 0.38 -23.61
CA HIS A 265 -15.46 -0.69 -23.61
C HIS A 265 -16.53 -0.44 -24.70
N GLU A 266 -16.85 -1.47 -25.47
CA GLU A 266 -17.68 -1.38 -26.68
C GLU A 266 -19.12 -0.95 -26.39
N LYS A 267 -19.60 -1.28 -25.19
CA LYS A 267 -20.94 -0.91 -24.68
C LYS A 267 -21.00 0.45 -23.99
N TYR A 268 -19.88 1.15 -23.82
CA TYR A 268 -19.87 2.44 -23.14
C TYR A 268 -20.68 3.48 -23.92
N LYS A 269 -21.60 4.15 -23.23
CA LYS A 269 -22.36 5.30 -23.76
C LYS A 269 -22.35 6.41 -22.72
N HIS A 270 -21.87 7.59 -23.11
CA HIS A 270 -21.65 8.73 -22.20
C HIS A 270 -22.87 9.13 -21.37
N SER A 271 -24.07 9.10 -21.94
CA SER A 271 -25.28 9.51 -21.22
C SER A 271 -25.71 8.55 -20.11
N LEU A 272 -25.18 7.33 -20.08
CA LEU A 272 -25.60 6.28 -19.13
C LEU A 272 -24.57 6.02 -18.03
N HIS A 273 -23.33 6.50 -18.19
CA HIS A 273 -22.18 6.19 -17.32
C HIS A 273 -21.91 4.69 -17.09
N ASP A 274 -22.63 3.81 -17.78
CA ASP A 274 -22.50 2.36 -17.69
C ASP A 274 -21.38 1.85 -18.57
N TYR A 275 -20.73 0.77 -18.16
CA TYR A 275 -19.50 0.26 -18.78
C TYR A 275 -18.38 1.32 -18.88
N ASP A 276 -18.28 2.21 -17.89
CA ASP A 276 -17.27 3.27 -17.85
C ASP A 276 -15.88 2.73 -17.46
N ILE A 277 -15.29 1.95 -18.38
CA ILE A 277 -13.96 1.37 -18.26
C ILE A 277 -13.19 1.50 -19.58
N SER A 278 -11.90 1.73 -19.45
CA SER A 278 -10.95 1.71 -20.56
C SER A 278 -9.63 1.07 -20.14
N LEU A 279 -8.90 0.61 -21.14
CA LEU A 279 -7.52 0.14 -21.02
C LEU A 279 -6.61 1.04 -21.85
N ALA A 280 -5.45 1.34 -21.31
CA ALA A 280 -4.41 2.06 -22.02
C ALA A 280 -3.11 1.25 -21.99
N GLU A 281 -2.61 0.91 -23.18
CA GLU A 281 -1.33 0.23 -23.38
C GLU A 281 -0.22 1.27 -23.39
N LEU A 282 0.79 1.09 -22.53
CA LEU A 282 1.96 1.96 -22.46
C LEU A 282 2.84 1.79 -23.71
N SER A 283 3.53 2.85 -24.13
CA SER A 283 4.49 2.77 -25.25
C SER A 283 5.69 1.86 -24.97
N SER A 284 6.03 1.70 -23.70
CA SER A 284 7.09 0.80 -23.23
C SER A 284 6.70 0.20 -21.87
N PRO A 285 7.09 -1.05 -21.57
CA PRO A 285 6.92 -1.63 -20.25
C PRO A 285 7.66 -0.81 -19.19
N VAL A 286 7.06 -0.67 -18.01
CA VAL A 286 7.66 0.01 -16.88
C VAL A 286 8.30 -0.97 -15.90
N PRO A 287 9.50 -0.68 -15.38
CA PRO A 287 10.14 -1.53 -14.39
C PRO A 287 9.41 -1.43 -13.05
N TYR A 288 9.28 -2.55 -12.36
CA TYR A 288 8.74 -2.55 -11.01
C TYR A 288 9.80 -2.12 -10.00
N THR A 289 9.46 -1.11 -9.20
CA THR A 289 10.30 -0.50 -8.17
C THR A 289 9.48 -0.27 -6.91
N ASN A 290 10.13 0.10 -5.81
CA ASN A 290 9.45 0.39 -4.54
C ASN A 290 8.39 1.50 -4.63
N ALA A 291 8.44 2.34 -5.68
CA ALA A 291 7.49 3.43 -5.89
C ALA A 291 6.54 3.20 -7.07
N VAL A 292 6.78 2.18 -7.90
CA VAL A 292 6.00 1.90 -9.11
C VAL A 292 5.87 0.40 -9.30
N HIS A 293 4.69 -0.15 -9.09
CA HIS A 293 4.37 -1.55 -9.39
C HIS A 293 2.84 -1.75 -9.36
N ARG A 294 2.38 -2.91 -9.84
CA ARG A 294 0.96 -3.15 -10.15
C ARG A 294 0.08 -3.38 -8.92
N ILE A 295 -1.21 -3.03 -9.05
CA ILE A 295 -2.29 -3.48 -8.14
C ILE A 295 -2.69 -4.93 -8.48
N CYS A 296 -3.30 -5.67 -7.54
CA CYS A 296 -3.96 -6.93 -7.87
C CYS A 296 -5.33 -6.68 -8.53
N LEU A 297 -5.64 -7.45 -9.56
CA LEU A 297 -7.00 -7.54 -10.09
C LEU A 297 -7.75 -8.63 -9.34
N PRO A 298 -8.95 -8.36 -8.80
CA PRO A 298 -9.75 -9.39 -8.16
C PRO A 298 -10.31 -10.39 -9.19
N ASP A 299 -10.53 -11.63 -8.78
CA ASP A 299 -11.34 -12.57 -9.56
C ASP A 299 -12.76 -12.04 -9.78
N ALA A 300 -13.42 -12.45 -10.87
CA ALA A 300 -14.81 -12.06 -11.15
C ALA A 300 -15.78 -12.46 -10.01
N SER A 301 -15.46 -13.55 -9.30
CA SER A 301 -16.23 -14.06 -8.16
C SER A 301 -15.86 -13.42 -6.82
N HIS A 302 -14.87 -12.53 -6.76
CA HIS A 302 -14.49 -11.86 -5.52
C HIS A 302 -15.61 -10.90 -5.07
N VAL A 303 -15.84 -10.83 -3.77
CA VAL A 303 -16.92 -10.02 -3.18
C VAL A 303 -16.33 -9.09 -2.12
N PHE A 304 -16.42 -7.79 -2.38
CA PHE A 304 -16.27 -6.75 -1.36
C PHE A 304 -17.60 -6.57 -0.63
N LEU A 305 -17.57 -6.54 0.70
CA LEU A 305 -18.75 -6.49 1.55
C LEU A 305 -19.14 -5.05 1.87
N PRO A 306 -20.44 -4.72 1.95
CA PRO A 306 -20.87 -3.41 2.43
C PRO A 306 -20.29 -3.10 3.80
N GLY A 307 -19.77 -1.88 3.96
CA GLY A 307 -19.05 -1.47 5.16
C GLY A 307 -17.53 -1.67 5.11
N ASP A 308 -17.00 -2.44 4.14
CA ASP A 308 -15.55 -2.58 3.95
C ASP A 308 -14.88 -1.21 3.82
N GLU A 309 -13.74 -1.07 4.51
CA GLU A 309 -12.91 0.12 4.42
C GLU A 309 -12.10 0.07 3.11
N LEU A 310 -12.36 1.04 2.25
CA LEU A 310 -11.70 1.21 0.97
C LEU A 310 -10.95 2.54 0.94
N PHE A 311 -10.01 2.63 0.01
CA PHE A 311 -9.28 3.86 -0.25
C PHE A 311 -9.41 4.28 -1.69
N VAL A 312 -9.68 5.57 -1.87
CA VAL A 312 -9.57 6.24 -3.16
C VAL A 312 -8.36 7.17 -3.13
N THR A 313 -7.63 7.21 -4.23
CA THR A 313 -6.48 8.10 -4.42
C THR A 313 -6.59 8.86 -5.72
N GLY A 314 -6.05 10.08 -5.72
CA GLY A 314 -6.00 10.88 -6.92
C GLY A 314 -5.45 12.29 -6.73
N PHE A 315 -5.42 13.00 -7.84
CA PHE A 315 -4.89 14.36 -7.97
C PHE A 315 -5.99 15.39 -8.22
N GLY A 316 -7.25 14.99 -8.03
CA GLY A 316 -8.42 15.81 -8.27
C GLY A 316 -8.52 17.01 -7.35
N VAL A 317 -9.57 17.79 -7.58
CA VAL A 317 -9.84 19.03 -6.85
C VAL A 317 -10.24 18.71 -5.41
N THR A 318 -9.74 19.49 -4.46
CA THR A 318 -10.08 19.33 -3.03
C THR A 318 -11.35 20.07 -2.62
N ARG A 319 -11.93 20.85 -3.54
CA ARG A 319 -13.17 21.61 -3.39
C ARG A 319 -13.81 21.83 -4.76
N ASN A 320 -15.14 21.97 -4.80
CA ASN A 320 -15.87 22.28 -6.01
C ASN A 320 -15.26 23.53 -6.70
N ASN A 321 -15.08 23.47 -8.02
CA ASN A 321 -14.44 24.50 -8.85
C ASN A 321 -12.97 24.82 -8.48
N GLY A 322 -12.26 23.90 -7.83
CA GLY A 322 -10.82 24.00 -7.53
C GLY A 322 -9.92 23.59 -8.71
N TYR A 323 -8.61 23.60 -8.46
CA TYR A 323 -7.60 23.06 -9.38
C TYR A 323 -7.11 21.68 -8.92
N ALA A 324 -6.70 20.85 -9.87
CA ALA A 324 -6.02 19.59 -9.60
C ALA A 324 -4.77 19.84 -8.73
N GLN A 325 -4.49 18.91 -7.83
CA GLN A 325 -3.35 18.98 -6.92
C GLN A 325 -2.10 18.39 -7.56
N ASN A 326 -0.95 19.00 -7.33
CA ASN A 326 0.31 18.42 -7.82
C ASN A 326 0.70 17.16 -7.04
N ARG A 327 0.40 17.11 -5.74
CA ARG A 327 0.75 15.99 -4.86
C ARG A 327 -0.46 15.07 -4.64
N LEU A 328 -0.20 13.78 -4.72
CA LEU A 328 -1.19 12.71 -4.57
C LEU A 328 -1.84 12.76 -3.19
N ARG A 329 -3.15 12.57 -3.16
CA ARG A 329 -3.95 12.48 -1.93
C ARG A 329 -4.67 11.14 -1.85
N GLN A 330 -4.99 10.74 -0.62
CA GLN A 330 -5.79 9.57 -0.31
C GLN A 330 -6.97 9.92 0.60
N VAL A 331 -8.05 9.17 0.47
CA VAL A 331 -9.21 9.22 1.36
C VAL A 331 -9.68 7.81 1.66
N GLN A 332 -9.87 7.52 2.95
CA GLN A 332 -10.58 6.32 3.40
C GLN A 332 -12.10 6.56 3.36
N ILE A 333 -12.80 5.65 2.70
CA ILE A 333 -14.26 5.63 2.52
C ILE A 333 -14.80 4.21 2.71
N ASN A 334 -16.12 4.06 2.84
CA ASN A 334 -16.73 2.75 3.05
C ASN A 334 -17.53 2.33 1.82
N LEU A 335 -17.54 1.03 1.53
CA LEU A 335 -18.44 0.47 0.52
C LEU A 335 -19.90 0.62 0.99
N ILE A 336 -20.77 1.09 0.09
CA ILE A 336 -22.21 1.21 0.32
C ILE A 336 -22.91 0.17 -0.56
N ASP A 337 -23.85 -0.58 0.03
CA ASP A 337 -24.59 -1.58 -0.71
C ASP A 337 -25.47 -0.97 -1.82
N THR A 338 -25.68 -1.74 -2.88
CA THR A 338 -26.44 -1.28 -4.06
C THR A 338 -27.88 -0.91 -3.73
N LYS A 339 -28.53 -1.57 -2.76
CA LYS A 339 -29.92 -1.29 -2.39
C LYS A 339 -30.03 0.09 -1.74
N THR A 340 -29.15 0.40 -0.79
CA THR A 340 -29.04 1.73 -0.19
C THR A 340 -28.74 2.78 -1.25
N CYS A 341 -27.78 2.50 -2.14
CA CYS A 341 -27.40 3.46 -3.17
C CYS A 341 -28.51 3.74 -4.19
N ASN A 342 -29.38 2.76 -4.45
CA ASN A 342 -30.55 2.90 -5.31
C ASN A 342 -31.81 3.38 -4.59
N SER A 343 -31.74 3.73 -3.30
CA SER A 343 -32.89 4.31 -2.61
C SER A 343 -33.34 5.64 -3.26
N PRO A 344 -34.62 6.02 -3.15
CA PRO A 344 -35.17 7.19 -3.84
C PRO A 344 -34.41 8.50 -3.55
N GLN A 345 -33.90 8.64 -2.32
CA GLN A 345 -33.16 9.82 -1.86
C GLN A 345 -31.70 9.88 -2.31
N VAL A 346 -31.15 8.77 -2.85
CA VAL A 346 -29.75 8.69 -3.28
C VAL A 346 -29.67 8.74 -4.80
N TYR A 347 -29.72 7.61 -5.51
CA TYR A 347 -29.67 7.57 -6.98
C TYR A 347 -30.92 6.99 -7.65
N ASN A 348 -31.95 6.65 -6.86
CA ASN A 348 -33.28 6.30 -7.38
C ASN A 348 -33.26 5.27 -8.53
N GLY A 349 -32.58 4.14 -8.33
CA GLY A 349 -32.49 3.06 -9.31
C GLY A 349 -31.45 3.23 -10.43
N ALA A 350 -30.67 4.31 -10.46
CA ALA A 350 -29.69 4.55 -11.53
C ALA A 350 -28.42 3.66 -11.45
N ILE A 351 -28.13 3.06 -10.29
CA ILE A 351 -26.91 2.26 -10.10
C ILE A 351 -27.09 0.87 -10.71
N THR A 352 -26.31 0.58 -11.75
CA THR A 352 -26.34 -0.69 -12.47
C THR A 352 -25.49 -1.77 -11.78
N PRO A 353 -25.64 -3.07 -12.15
CA PRO A 353 -24.74 -4.13 -11.67
C PRO A 353 -23.25 -3.93 -11.99
N ARG A 354 -22.90 -3.09 -12.99
CA ARG A 354 -21.52 -2.76 -13.35
C ARG A 354 -20.97 -1.59 -12.51
N MET A 355 -21.76 -1.08 -11.57
CA MET A 355 -21.41 0.02 -10.70
C MET A 355 -21.38 -0.43 -9.23
N LEU A 356 -20.65 0.33 -8.42
CA LEU A 356 -20.67 0.26 -6.96
C LEU A 356 -20.62 1.68 -6.39
N CYS A 357 -21.05 1.83 -5.14
CA CYS A 357 -21.01 3.10 -4.45
C CYS A 357 -20.07 3.01 -3.26
N ALA A 358 -19.28 4.05 -3.02
CA ALA A 358 -18.44 4.15 -1.85
C ALA A 358 -18.39 5.60 -1.35
N GLY A 359 -18.30 5.78 -0.04
CA GLY A 359 -18.34 7.10 0.57
C GLY A 359 -19.06 7.09 1.92
N PHE A 360 -19.63 8.24 2.27
CA PHE A 360 -20.48 8.39 3.45
C PHE A 360 -21.77 9.07 3.04
N LEU A 361 -22.93 8.51 3.43
CA LEU A 361 -24.23 9.14 3.16
C LEU A 361 -24.38 10.52 3.80
N LYS A 362 -23.62 10.81 4.87
CA LYS A 362 -23.53 12.15 5.48
C LYS A 362 -22.68 13.13 4.67
N GLY A 363 -22.12 12.72 3.54
CA GLY A 363 -21.22 13.51 2.69
C GLY A 363 -19.80 13.65 3.25
N LYS A 364 -19.16 14.78 2.93
CA LYS A 364 -17.82 15.26 3.35
C LYS A 364 -16.62 14.62 2.66
N ARG A 365 -16.55 13.29 2.59
CA ARG A 365 -15.40 12.56 2.00
C ARG A 365 -15.84 11.85 0.75
N ASP A 366 -15.20 12.16 -0.36
CA ASP A 366 -15.56 11.65 -1.68
C ASP A 366 -14.40 11.81 -2.66
N ALA A 367 -14.44 11.07 -3.77
CA ALA A 367 -13.66 11.39 -4.95
C ALA A 367 -14.24 12.63 -5.63
N CYS A 368 -13.42 13.38 -6.36
CA CYS A 368 -13.88 14.59 -7.03
C CYS A 368 -13.36 14.73 -8.46
N GLN A 369 -13.69 15.86 -9.10
CA GLN A 369 -13.24 16.17 -10.45
C GLN A 369 -11.71 16.06 -10.56
N GLY A 370 -11.22 15.32 -11.56
CA GLY A 370 -9.81 15.01 -11.74
C GLY A 370 -9.37 13.67 -11.12
N ASP A 371 -10.15 13.08 -10.21
CA ASP A 371 -9.89 11.72 -9.71
C ASP A 371 -10.44 10.63 -10.66
N SER A 372 -11.27 11.00 -11.64
CA SER A 372 -11.82 10.15 -12.69
C SER A 372 -10.81 9.16 -13.25
N GLY A 373 -11.16 7.88 -13.33
CA GLY A 373 -10.27 6.81 -13.77
C GLY A 373 -9.26 6.33 -12.72
N GLY A 374 -9.15 7.01 -11.59
CA GLY A 374 -8.32 6.60 -10.45
C GLY A 374 -8.85 5.35 -9.73
N PRO A 375 -8.00 4.71 -8.92
CA PRO A 375 -8.34 3.48 -8.21
C PRO A 375 -9.23 3.70 -7.00
N LEU A 376 -10.18 2.79 -6.81
CA LEU A 376 -10.75 2.45 -5.51
C LEU A 376 -10.28 1.05 -5.12
N VAL A 377 -9.59 0.93 -4.00
CA VAL A 377 -8.94 -0.34 -3.61
C VAL A 377 -9.27 -0.74 -2.18
N GLY A 378 -9.31 -2.06 -1.95
CA GLY A 378 -9.48 -2.69 -0.65
C GLY A 378 -8.37 -3.70 -0.38
N ALA A 379 -8.01 -3.88 0.89
CA ALA A 379 -7.02 -4.86 1.32
C ALA A 379 -7.68 -6.17 1.75
N ASP A 380 -7.01 -7.29 1.50
CA ASP A 380 -7.35 -8.55 2.16
C ASP A 380 -6.66 -8.68 3.53
N ALA A 381 -6.88 -9.80 4.22
CA ALA A 381 -6.27 -10.07 5.52
C ALA A 381 -4.73 -10.22 5.49
N ARG A 382 -4.10 -10.24 4.30
CA ARG A 382 -2.65 -10.33 4.11
C ARG A 382 -2.01 -8.96 3.81
N ASP A 383 -2.78 -7.88 3.89
CA ASP A 383 -2.42 -6.54 3.45
C ASP A 383 -2.10 -6.46 1.93
N ILE A 384 -2.73 -7.32 1.13
CA ILE A 384 -2.66 -7.28 -0.33
C ILE A 384 -3.86 -6.53 -0.88
N TRP A 385 -3.56 -5.53 -1.71
CA TRP A 385 -4.54 -4.59 -2.20
C TRP A 385 -5.08 -4.97 -3.59
N TYR A 386 -6.39 -4.96 -3.69
CA TYR A 386 -7.14 -5.29 -4.89
C TYR A 386 -7.91 -4.09 -5.42
N LEU A 387 -7.98 -3.96 -6.75
CA LEU A 387 -8.76 -2.93 -7.42
C LEU A 387 -10.26 -3.28 -7.36
N ALA A 388 -10.97 -2.68 -6.40
CA ALA A 388 -12.40 -2.87 -6.21
C ALA A 388 -13.22 -2.11 -7.27
N GLY A 389 -12.80 -0.88 -7.57
CA GLY A 389 -13.48 -0.03 -8.53
C GLY A 389 -12.61 1.03 -9.18
N ILE A 390 -13.20 1.74 -10.13
CA ILE A 390 -12.59 2.83 -10.88
C ILE A 390 -13.48 4.06 -10.71
N VAL A 391 -12.90 5.21 -10.33
CA VAL A 391 -13.65 6.47 -10.15
C VAL A 391 -14.37 6.82 -11.45
N SER A 392 -15.70 6.97 -11.41
CA SER A 392 -16.52 7.14 -12.60
C SER A 392 -17.33 8.45 -12.57
N TRP A 393 -18.29 8.59 -11.65
CA TRP A 393 -19.15 9.78 -11.58
C TRP A 393 -19.73 10.00 -10.17
N GLY A 394 -20.40 11.13 -9.98
CA GLY A 394 -21.07 11.53 -8.73
C GLY A 394 -21.93 12.78 -8.95
N ASP A 395 -22.85 13.05 -8.02
CA ASP A 395 -23.64 14.29 -8.00
C ASP A 395 -22.94 15.25 -7.05
N GLU A 396 -22.07 16.08 -7.62
CA GLU A 396 -21.08 16.88 -6.90
C GLU A 396 -20.15 16.01 -6.03
N CYS A 397 -19.23 16.64 -5.30
CA CYS A 397 -18.28 15.92 -4.45
C CYS A 397 -18.63 16.08 -2.98
N GLY A 398 -18.84 14.96 -2.28
CA GLY A 398 -19.05 14.96 -0.84
C GLY A 398 -20.41 15.53 -0.40
N LYS A 399 -21.39 15.51 -1.29
CA LYS A 399 -22.76 15.96 -1.03
C LYS A 399 -23.53 14.90 -0.22
N PRO A 400 -24.33 15.31 0.80
CA PRO A 400 -25.16 14.36 1.54
C PRO A 400 -26.08 13.55 0.62
N TYR A 401 -26.21 12.26 0.91
CA TYR A 401 -26.97 11.27 0.14
C TYR A 401 -26.49 11.06 -1.31
N LYS A 402 -25.32 11.56 -1.69
CA LYS A 402 -24.75 11.39 -3.04
C LYS A 402 -23.31 10.87 -2.94
N PRO A 403 -23.11 9.59 -2.54
CA PRO A 403 -21.77 9.00 -2.47
C PRO A 403 -21.19 8.80 -3.87
N GLY A 404 -19.87 8.84 -4.02
CA GLY A 404 -19.20 8.54 -5.29
C GLY A 404 -19.62 7.20 -5.90
N VAL A 405 -19.78 7.20 -7.22
CA VAL A 405 -20.11 6.03 -8.04
C VAL A 405 -18.87 5.61 -8.82
N TYR A 406 -18.59 4.32 -8.75
CA TYR A 406 -17.39 3.70 -9.32
C TYR A 406 -17.81 2.56 -10.24
N THR A 407 -17.01 2.33 -11.29
CA THR A 407 -17.13 1.11 -12.10
C THR A 407 -16.70 -0.08 -11.26
N ARG A 408 -17.53 -1.12 -11.17
CA ARG A 408 -17.27 -2.36 -10.45
C ARG A 408 -16.33 -3.25 -11.27
N VAL A 409 -15.10 -3.41 -10.79
CA VAL A 409 -14.05 -4.14 -11.54
C VAL A 409 -14.38 -5.63 -11.67
N THR A 410 -14.94 -6.26 -10.63
CA THR A 410 -15.30 -7.69 -10.67
C THR A 410 -16.32 -8.00 -11.76
N ALA A 411 -17.28 -7.10 -12.02
CA ALA A 411 -18.27 -7.25 -13.09
C ALA A 411 -17.68 -7.10 -14.51
N LEU A 412 -16.49 -6.54 -14.65
CA LEU A 412 -15.80 -6.31 -15.93
C LEU A 412 -14.44 -7.01 -15.98
N ARG A 413 -14.17 -7.94 -15.05
CA ARG A 413 -12.89 -8.65 -14.93
C ARG A 413 -12.56 -9.47 -16.17
N ASP A 414 -13.56 -10.18 -16.70
CA ASP A 414 -13.40 -11.01 -17.90
C ASP A 414 -13.15 -10.15 -19.14
N TRP A 415 -13.74 -8.95 -19.20
CA TRP A 415 -13.46 -8.01 -20.28
C TRP A 415 -11.99 -7.56 -20.24
N ILE A 416 -11.45 -7.23 -19.05
CA ILE A 416 -10.02 -6.93 -18.90
C ILE A 416 -9.16 -8.10 -19.41
N THR A 417 -9.49 -9.35 -19.03
CA THR A 417 -8.79 -10.55 -19.51
C THR A 417 -8.85 -10.66 -21.03
N SER A 418 -10.04 -10.52 -21.63
CA SER A 418 -10.24 -10.65 -23.08
C SER A 418 -9.40 -9.67 -23.92
N LYS A 419 -9.02 -8.52 -23.35
CA LYS A 419 -8.25 -7.48 -24.05
C LYS A 419 -6.76 -7.54 -23.78
N THR A 420 -6.33 -8.10 -22.64
CA THR A 420 -4.95 -8.00 -22.14
C THR A 420 -4.28 -9.35 -21.89
N GLY A 421 -5.04 -10.43 -21.74
CA GLY A 421 -4.57 -11.75 -21.31
C GLY A 421 -4.30 -11.87 -19.80
N LEU A 422 -4.61 -10.84 -18.99
CA LEU A 422 -4.40 -10.82 -17.53
C LEU A 422 -5.50 -11.55 -16.76
#